data_AF-A0A921K080-F1
#
_entry.id   AF-A0A921K080-F1
#
_cell.length_a   1.000
_cell.length_b   1.000
_cell.length_c   1.000
_cell.angle_alpha   90.00
_cell.angle_beta   90.00
_cell.angle_gamma   90.00
#
_symmetry.space_group_name_H-M   'P 1'
#
loop_
_entity.id
_entity.type
_entity.pdbx_description
1 polymer ?
#
loop_
_entity_poly.entity_id
_entity_poly.type
_entity_poly.pdbx_seq_one_letter_code
_entity_poly.pdbx_strand_id
1 'polypeptide(L)'
;MHNDVNGRGRGDGTREYRSQNPNSAPLWGPQYPYDQRSQVGTGAGVARRSTLLAVLISVLATLVVVVLAAGLLWWTFRDQSVEAAPGGEHFELTDIEVPGREAALEAQGESVPAASTGASESAAAGRPAAPFPGALTSVPATGGVEEVSSLPCDGRYVLITASILDNTPDPAGQISAALAMAPGDSIFLMPGACPSLRGFYQGGNVYPVLIDYGFDAASVCEAAKRGGGNARILSDRFEYLSPC
;
A
#
# COMPACT_ATOMS: atom_id res chain seq x y z
N MET A 1 2.38 38.74 72.76
CA MET A 1 2.46 39.74 71.69
C MET A 1 2.16 39.01 70.38
N HIS A 2 1.14 39.40 69.60
CA HIS A 2 1.13 40.57 68.69
C HIS A 2 2.18 40.45 67.57
N ASN A 3 1.78 40.01 66.38
CA ASN A 3 1.59 40.91 65.23
C ASN A 3 1.20 40.14 63.94
N ASP A 4 0.07 40.53 63.33
CA ASP A 4 -0.08 40.50 61.87
C ASP A 4 0.87 41.50 61.21
N VAL A 5 1.12 41.38 59.89
CA VAL A 5 0.95 42.47 58.92
C VAL A 5 1.21 42.02 57.48
N ASN A 6 0.42 42.60 56.56
CA ASN A 6 0.43 42.38 55.12
C ASN A 6 1.72 42.82 54.40
N GLY A 7 2.06 42.16 53.29
CA GLY A 7 2.93 42.69 52.23
C GLY A 7 2.28 42.51 50.85
N ARG A 8 2.26 43.55 50.00
CA ARG A 8 1.62 43.53 48.66
C ARG A 8 2.62 43.79 47.53
N GLY A 9 2.50 43.05 46.43
CA GLY A 9 2.90 43.43 45.07
C GLY A 9 1.95 42.71 44.09
N ARG A 10 1.20 43.35 43.20
CA ARG A 10 1.60 44.22 42.07
C ARG A 10 2.64 43.58 41.15
N GLY A 11 2.17 42.67 40.30
CA GLY A 11 2.65 42.57 38.92
C GLY A 11 1.68 43.35 38.03
N ASP A 12 2.20 44.33 37.27
CA ASP A 12 1.42 45.05 36.24
C ASP A 12 1.61 44.34 34.89
N GLY A 13 0.63 44.44 34.00
CA GLY A 13 0.52 43.59 32.81
C GLY A 13 -0.45 44.16 31.78
N THR A 14 -0.03 45.24 31.12
CA THR A 14 -0.86 46.03 30.21
C THR A 14 -1.28 45.25 28.96
N ARG A 15 -2.60 45.01 28.80
CA ARG A 15 -3.18 44.64 27.51
C ARG A 15 -3.35 45.89 26.64
N GLU A 16 -2.55 46.00 25.58
CA GLU A 16 -2.63 47.09 24.62
C GLU A 16 -3.87 46.96 23.71
N TYR A 17 -4.99 47.54 24.15
CA TYR A 17 -6.24 47.54 23.41
C TYR A 17 -6.18 48.56 22.25
N ARG A 18 -5.79 48.09 21.05
CA ARG A 18 -5.70 48.92 19.85
C ARG A 18 -7.08 49.28 19.28
N SER A 19 -7.75 50.24 19.92
CA SER A 19 -8.91 50.92 19.36
C SER A 19 -8.52 51.68 18.10
N GLN A 20 -9.19 51.41 16.98
CA GLN A 20 -9.12 52.24 15.77
C GLN A 20 -10.54 52.71 15.42
N ASN A 21 -10.78 53.99 15.73
CA ASN A 21 -12.02 54.70 15.48
C ASN A 21 -12.16 55.01 13.98
N PRO A 22 -13.32 54.78 13.33
CA PRO A 22 -13.54 55.18 11.94
C PRO A 22 -13.59 56.71 11.74
N ASN A 23 -13.76 57.11 10.46
CA ASN A 23 -13.95 58.47 9.95
C ASN A 23 -12.67 59.31 9.72
N SER A 24 -12.08 59.15 8.54
CA SER A 24 -11.22 60.16 7.89
C SER A 24 -11.14 59.91 6.38
N ALA A 25 -11.91 60.66 5.59
CA ALA A 25 -11.84 60.69 4.13
C ALA A 25 -12.25 62.10 3.63
N PRO A 26 -11.43 62.79 2.81
CA PRO A 26 -11.74 64.13 2.30
C PRO A 26 -12.60 64.11 1.02
N LEU A 27 -13.25 65.24 0.74
CA LEU A 27 -14.02 65.49 -0.49
C LEU A 27 -13.08 65.69 -1.70
N TRP A 28 -13.54 65.28 -2.89
CA TRP A 28 -13.64 66.06 -4.15
C TRP A 28 -14.57 65.31 -5.14
N GLY A 29 -15.18 65.98 -6.12
CA GLY A 29 -16.03 65.39 -7.18
C GLY A 29 -15.67 65.96 -8.56
N PRO A 30 -16.61 66.20 -9.50
CA PRO A 30 -17.95 65.62 -9.71
C PRO A 30 -18.33 65.35 -11.22
N GLN A 31 -19.50 64.72 -11.48
CA GLN A 31 -20.19 64.60 -12.81
C GLN A 31 -19.50 63.69 -13.87
N TYR A 32 -20.09 63.19 -14.98
CA TYR A 32 -21.39 63.42 -15.66
C TYR A 32 -22.18 62.09 -15.92
N PRO A 33 -22.91 61.83 -17.03
CA PRO A 33 -24.37 61.69 -16.96
C PRO A 33 -24.93 60.29 -17.34
N TYR A 34 -26.24 60.12 -17.17
CA TYR A 34 -27.00 59.05 -17.80
C TYR A 34 -27.16 59.29 -19.30
N ASP A 35 -27.16 58.23 -20.10
CA ASP A 35 -27.91 58.19 -21.36
C ASP A 35 -28.53 56.80 -21.57
N GLN A 36 -29.70 56.74 -22.21
CA GLN A 36 -30.41 55.49 -22.51
C GLN A 36 -30.30 55.15 -23.99
N ARG A 37 -29.92 53.90 -24.30
CA ARG A 37 -30.50 53.26 -25.49
C ARG A 37 -30.67 51.76 -25.32
N SER A 38 -31.88 51.30 -25.62
CA SER A 38 -32.33 49.93 -25.38
C SER A 38 -32.43 49.14 -26.69
N GLN A 39 -31.96 47.89 -26.65
CA GLN A 39 -32.23 46.83 -27.65
C GLN A 39 -31.58 47.07 -29.04
N VAL A 40 -31.35 46.06 -29.88
CA VAL A 40 -31.81 44.66 -29.88
C VAL A 40 -30.61 43.70 -29.93
N GLY A 41 -30.68 42.58 -29.19
CA GLY A 41 -29.68 41.50 -29.26
C GLY A 41 -30.19 40.20 -28.64
N THR A 42 -30.54 39.22 -29.48
CA THR A 42 -30.98 37.89 -29.05
C THR A 42 -29.81 37.06 -28.52
N GLY A 43 -29.82 36.69 -27.23
CA GLY A 43 -28.76 35.85 -26.67
C GLY A 43 -29.01 35.34 -25.24
N ALA A 44 -29.21 34.03 -25.12
CA ALA A 44 -29.03 33.18 -23.93
C ALA A 44 -29.04 33.85 -22.53
N GLY A 45 -30.22 33.93 -21.92
CA GLY A 45 -30.39 34.24 -20.50
C GLY A 45 -29.96 33.09 -19.56
N VAL A 46 -28.69 32.72 -19.55
CA VAL A 46 -28.12 31.75 -18.59
C VAL A 46 -27.40 32.49 -17.48
N ALA A 47 -27.95 32.41 -16.26
CA ALA A 47 -27.36 33.04 -15.09
C ALA A 47 -25.96 32.47 -14.77
N ARG A 48 -24.93 33.33 -14.78
CA ARG A 48 -23.53 32.98 -14.48
C ARG A 48 -23.28 32.69 -12.98
N ARG A 49 -24.01 31.71 -12.42
CA ARG A 49 -23.75 31.03 -11.15
C ARG A 49 -23.99 29.51 -11.19
N SER A 50 -24.48 28.96 -12.30
CA SER A 50 -24.88 27.54 -12.40
C SER A 50 -23.81 26.58 -12.97
N THR A 51 -22.71 27.10 -13.54
CA THR A 51 -21.69 26.27 -14.20
C THR A 51 -21.02 25.25 -13.28
N LEU A 52 -20.67 25.63 -12.04
CA LEU A 52 -20.07 24.70 -11.07
C LEU A 52 -20.99 23.56 -10.68
N LEU A 53 -22.30 23.82 -10.51
CA LEU A 53 -23.30 22.79 -10.20
C LEU A 53 -23.51 21.84 -11.38
N ALA A 54 -23.59 22.36 -12.60
CA ALA A 54 -23.71 21.53 -13.81
C ALA A 54 -22.47 20.63 -14.01
N VAL A 55 -21.27 21.14 -13.76
CA VAL A 55 -20.02 20.35 -13.79
C VAL A 55 -20.01 19.29 -12.68
N LEU A 56 -20.39 19.62 -11.44
CA LEU A 56 -20.45 18.65 -10.34
C LEU A 56 -21.42 17.50 -10.62
N ILE A 57 -22.61 17.81 -11.14
CA ILE A 57 -23.61 16.80 -11.52
C ILE A 57 -23.08 15.91 -12.66
N SER A 58 -22.41 16.49 -13.66
CA SER A 58 -21.80 15.74 -14.75
C SER A 58 -20.69 14.78 -14.26
N VAL A 59 -19.81 15.25 -13.37
CA VAL A 59 -18.73 14.44 -12.77
C VAL A 59 -19.29 13.33 -11.87
N LEU A 60 -20.32 13.60 -11.09
CA LEU A 60 -21.00 12.57 -10.29
C LEU A 60 -21.67 11.51 -11.17
N ALA A 61 -22.33 11.93 -12.26
CA ALA A 61 -22.94 11.00 -13.21
C ALA A 61 -21.90 10.10 -13.88
N THR A 62 -20.75 10.64 -14.32
CA THR A 62 -19.67 9.81 -14.90
C THR A 62 -19.04 8.88 -13.87
N LEU A 63 -18.83 9.32 -12.62
CA LEU A 63 -18.34 8.46 -11.54
C LEU A 63 -19.29 7.28 -11.25
N VAL A 64 -20.61 7.52 -11.16
CA VAL A 64 -21.59 6.45 -10.96
C VAL A 64 -21.57 5.45 -12.11
N VAL A 65 -21.49 5.90 -13.36
CA VAL A 65 -21.38 5.01 -14.53
C VAL A 65 -20.09 4.19 -14.51
N VAL A 66 -18.95 4.79 -14.16
CA VAL A 66 -17.66 4.09 -14.05
C VAL A 66 -17.69 3.04 -12.92
N VAL A 67 -18.24 3.37 -11.76
CA VAL A 67 -18.37 2.43 -10.63
C VAL A 67 -19.29 1.26 -10.98
N LEU A 68 -20.42 1.51 -11.65
CA LEU A 68 -21.33 0.44 -12.11
C LEU A 68 -20.68 -0.44 -13.19
N ALA A 69 -19.96 0.15 -14.16
CA ALA A 69 -19.24 -0.61 -15.18
C ALA A 69 -18.13 -1.47 -14.58
N ALA A 70 -17.33 -0.92 -13.65
CA ALA A 70 -16.29 -1.66 -12.93
C ALA A 70 -16.88 -2.80 -12.09
N GLY A 71 -17.97 -2.54 -11.35
CA GLY A 71 -18.66 -3.54 -10.54
C GLY A 71 -19.25 -4.69 -11.36
N LEU A 72 -19.87 -4.40 -12.51
CA LEU A 72 -20.35 -5.41 -13.46
C LEU A 72 -19.20 -6.26 -14.02
N LEU A 73 -18.09 -5.63 -14.41
CA LEU A 73 -16.92 -6.32 -14.92
C LEU A 73 -16.32 -7.26 -13.85
N TRP A 74 -16.18 -6.80 -12.61
CA TRP A 74 -15.69 -7.58 -11.47
C TRP A 74 -16.62 -8.74 -11.10
N TRP A 75 -17.93 -8.57 -11.26
CA TRP A 75 -18.91 -9.63 -11.04
C TRP A 75 -18.79 -10.71 -12.13
N THR A 76 -18.82 -10.34 -13.41
CA THR A 76 -18.73 -11.30 -14.53
C THR A 76 -17.41 -12.08 -14.63
N PHE A 77 -16.33 -11.59 -13.99
CA PHE A 77 -15.06 -12.32 -13.93
C PHE A 77 -14.97 -13.36 -12.81
N ARG A 78 -15.95 -13.41 -11.89
CA ARG A 78 -15.88 -14.28 -10.70
C ARG A 78 -16.30 -15.73 -10.98
N ASP A 79 -17.16 -15.95 -11.97
CA ASP A 79 -17.76 -17.26 -12.25
C ASP A 79 -16.87 -18.20 -13.10
N GLN A 80 -15.74 -17.73 -13.65
CA GLN A 80 -14.78 -18.58 -14.38
C GLN A 80 -13.87 -19.40 -13.43
N SER A 81 -14.41 -19.84 -12.30
CA SER A 81 -13.76 -20.78 -11.38
C SER A 81 -13.92 -22.21 -11.90
N VAL A 82 -13.04 -22.56 -12.85
CA VAL A 82 -12.85 -23.87 -13.53
C VAL A 82 -13.70 -25.04 -13.01
N GLU A 83 -14.57 -25.56 -13.88
CA GLU A 83 -15.31 -26.80 -13.65
C GLU A 83 -14.37 -27.98 -13.35
N ALA A 84 -14.44 -28.51 -12.14
CA ALA A 84 -13.74 -29.73 -11.75
C ALA A 84 -14.43 -30.95 -12.39
N ALA A 85 -13.86 -31.47 -13.48
CA ALA A 85 -14.34 -32.68 -14.14
C ALA A 85 -14.23 -33.90 -13.20
N PRO A 86 -15.29 -34.70 -13.01
CA PRO A 86 -15.28 -35.86 -12.11
C PRO A 86 -14.61 -37.08 -12.78
N GLY A 87 -13.28 -37.08 -12.84
CA GLY A 87 -12.46 -38.23 -13.23
C GLY A 87 -12.19 -39.16 -12.04
N GLY A 88 -13.11 -40.07 -11.75
CA GLY A 88 -12.96 -41.05 -10.67
C GLY A 88 -12.39 -42.38 -11.15
N GLU A 89 -11.11 -42.64 -10.88
CA GLU A 89 -10.45 -43.91 -11.22
C GLU A 89 -9.90 -44.54 -9.92
N HIS A 90 -10.39 -45.74 -9.57
CA HIS A 90 -9.82 -46.51 -8.46
C HIS A 90 -8.50 -47.15 -8.90
N PHE A 91 -7.44 -47.04 -8.09
CA PHE A 91 -6.34 -48.00 -8.14
C PHE A 91 -5.90 -48.43 -6.74
N GLU A 92 -6.44 -49.57 -6.31
CA GLU A 92 -6.03 -50.29 -5.11
C GLU A 92 -5.19 -51.49 -5.55
N LEU A 93 -3.90 -51.55 -5.16
CA LEU A 93 -3.28 -52.81 -4.73
C LEU A 93 -1.91 -52.63 -4.02
N THR A 94 -1.85 -53.21 -2.82
CA THR A 94 -0.71 -53.90 -2.15
C THR A 94 0.70 -53.30 -2.06
N ASP A 95 1.20 -53.36 -0.82
CA ASP A 95 2.58 -53.66 -0.39
C ASP A 95 3.73 -53.68 -1.42
N ILE A 96 4.74 -52.85 -1.14
CA ILE A 96 6.14 -53.14 -1.47
C ILE A 96 6.97 -52.97 -0.20
N GLU A 97 7.71 -54.01 0.16
CA GLU A 97 8.50 -54.14 1.39
C GLU A 97 9.67 -53.15 1.50
N VAL A 98 10.09 -52.84 2.73
CA VAL A 98 11.28 -52.02 3.02
C VAL A 98 12.44 -52.87 3.53
N PRO A 99 13.42 -53.17 2.68
CA PRO A 99 14.84 -53.09 2.99
C PRO A 99 15.41 -51.78 2.42
N GLY A 100 16.53 -51.24 2.85
CA GLY A 100 17.61 -51.76 3.70
C GLY A 100 18.86 -50.96 3.31
N ARG A 101 19.71 -50.57 4.27
CA ARG A 101 20.88 -49.71 3.98
C ARG A 101 22.06 -50.52 3.42
N GLU A 102 23.05 -49.78 2.91
CA GLU A 102 24.50 -50.08 2.83
C GLU A 102 25.12 -50.44 1.45
N ALA A 103 26.28 -49.81 1.18
CA ALA A 103 27.26 -50.05 0.10
C ALA A 103 26.79 -49.91 -1.37
N ALA A 104 27.64 -49.55 -2.36
CA ALA A 104 28.92 -48.83 -2.43
C ALA A 104 29.00 -48.23 -3.86
N LEU A 105 29.43 -46.97 -4.07
CA LEU A 105 30.82 -46.51 -4.31
C LEU A 105 31.52 -47.15 -5.53
N GLU A 106 32.17 -46.28 -6.35
CA GLU A 106 33.06 -46.57 -7.50
C GLU A 106 32.38 -47.10 -8.79
N ALA A 107 32.89 -46.89 -10.01
CA ALA A 107 33.81 -45.90 -10.63
C ALA A 107 33.87 -46.18 -12.17
N GLN A 108 34.13 -45.27 -13.12
CA GLN A 108 34.29 -43.80 -13.16
C GLN A 108 33.19 -43.23 -14.13
N GLY A 109 33.29 -42.23 -15.02
CA GLY A 109 34.31 -41.22 -15.38
C GLY A 109 34.39 -40.94 -16.90
N GLU A 110 33.86 -39.79 -17.37
CA GLU A 110 34.16 -39.18 -18.69
C GLU A 110 33.92 -37.65 -18.61
N SER A 111 34.52 -36.89 -19.53
CA SER A 111 34.90 -35.49 -19.36
C SER A 111 33.97 -34.45 -20.02
N VAL A 112 33.94 -33.25 -19.42
CA VAL A 112 33.05 -32.12 -19.77
C VAL A 112 33.82 -31.03 -20.52
N PRO A 113 33.19 -30.37 -21.50
CA PRO A 113 33.36 -28.92 -21.70
C PRO A 113 32.05 -28.16 -21.42
N ALA A 114 32.17 -26.98 -20.80
CA ALA A 114 31.04 -26.29 -20.20
C ALA A 114 30.15 -25.52 -21.20
N ALA A 115 28.84 -25.61 -21.00
CA ALA A 115 27.87 -24.58 -21.39
C ALA A 115 27.15 -24.10 -20.12
N SER A 116 27.47 -22.89 -19.66
CA SER A 116 26.97 -22.38 -18.38
C SER A 116 25.70 -21.54 -18.56
N THR A 117 24.59 -21.98 -17.97
CA THR A 117 23.53 -21.08 -17.50
C THR A 117 22.77 -21.73 -16.32
N GLY A 118 23.25 -21.50 -15.09
CA GLY A 118 22.41 -21.58 -13.89
C GLY A 118 21.53 -20.32 -13.75
N ALA A 119 20.68 -20.17 -12.74
CA ALA A 119 20.47 -20.98 -11.53
C ALA A 119 19.31 -21.99 -11.71
N SER A 120 19.28 -23.16 -11.06
CA SER A 120 19.59 -23.50 -9.66
C SER A 120 18.59 -22.92 -8.65
N GLU A 121 17.42 -23.58 -8.55
CA GLU A 121 16.65 -23.65 -7.30
C GLU A 121 17.52 -24.31 -6.21
N SER A 122 18.42 -23.53 -5.61
CA SER A 122 19.27 -23.96 -4.51
C SER A 122 18.68 -23.47 -3.20
N ALA A 123 17.96 -24.35 -2.49
CA ALA A 123 17.42 -24.06 -1.18
C ALA A 123 18.54 -23.66 -0.19
N ALA A 124 18.61 -22.38 0.15
CA ALA A 124 19.55 -21.84 1.12
C ALA A 124 18.76 -21.43 2.38
N ALA A 125 18.74 -22.32 3.38
CA ALA A 125 18.08 -22.04 4.65
C ALA A 125 18.75 -20.87 5.40
N GLY A 126 17.94 -20.02 6.02
CA GLY A 126 18.39 -19.13 7.10
C GLY A 126 19.36 -18.00 6.76
N ARG A 127 19.51 -17.58 5.49
CA ARG A 127 20.26 -16.37 5.13
C ARG A 127 19.41 -15.45 4.25
N PRO A 128 19.23 -14.15 4.61
CA PRO A 128 18.57 -13.21 3.71
C PRO A 128 19.38 -13.10 2.41
N ALA A 129 18.69 -13.14 1.28
CA ALA A 129 19.31 -12.99 -0.03
C ALA A 129 20.06 -11.65 -0.11
N ALA A 130 21.29 -11.67 -0.59
CA ALA A 130 22.00 -10.43 -0.91
C ALA A 130 21.20 -9.67 -1.99
N PRO A 131 21.05 -8.32 -1.90
CA PRO A 131 20.29 -7.56 -2.88
C PRO A 131 20.77 -7.84 -4.32
N PHE A 132 19.84 -8.24 -5.18
CA PHE A 132 20.12 -8.47 -6.59
C PHE A 132 20.44 -7.13 -7.30
N PRO A 133 21.20 -7.15 -8.42
CA PRO A 133 21.49 -5.92 -9.17
C PRO A 133 20.20 -5.22 -9.59
N GLY A 134 20.04 -3.95 -9.20
CA GLY A 134 18.84 -3.16 -9.48
C GLY A 134 17.72 -3.29 -8.43
N ALA A 135 17.91 -4.03 -7.34
CA ALA A 135 16.94 -4.09 -6.25
C ALA A 135 16.65 -2.71 -5.65
N LEU A 136 15.36 -2.41 -5.45
CA LEU A 136 14.91 -1.23 -4.70
C LEU A 136 15.24 -1.42 -3.22
N THR A 137 16.31 -0.76 -2.75
CA THR A 137 16.63 -0.68 -1.32
C THR A 137 15.99 0.52 -0.63
N SER A 138 15.49 1.50 -1.37
CA SER A 138 14.71 2.61 -0.83
C SER A 138 13.79 3.25 -1.88
N VAL A 139 12.76 3.96 -1.40
CA VAL A 139 11.71 4.58 -2.21
C VAL A 139 11.35 5.97 -1.67
N PRO A 140 10.88 6.93 -2.49
CA PRO A 140 10.43 8.22 -1.99
C PRO A 140 9.18 8.07 -1.11
N ALA A 141 9.05 8.89 -0.08
CA ALA A 141 7.91 8.87 0.85
C ALA A 141 7.45 10.29 1.19
N THR A 142 6.23 10.45 1.70
CA THR A 142 5.64 11.76 2.01
C THR A 142 6.45 12.60 3.01
N GLY A 143 7.28 11.95 3.85
CA GLY A 143 8.21 12.59 4.78
C GLY A 143 9.69 12.60 4.36
N GLY A 144 10.06 12.02 3.21
CA GLY A 144 11.45 11.88 2.80
C GLY A 144 11.70 10.65 1.92
N VAL A 145 12.48 9.70 2.44
CA VAL A 145 12.81 8.41 1.81
C VAL A 145 12.50 7.30 2.81
N GLU A 146 11.81 6.26 2.37
CA GLU A 146 11.62 5.03 3.14
C GLU A 146 12.70 4.02 2.69
N GLU A 147 13.50 3.53 3.64
CA GLU A 147 14.51 2.51 3.40
C GLU A 147 13.91 1.10 3.60
N VAL A 148 14.44 0.10 2.88
CA VAL A 148 13.92 -1.26 2.94
C VAL A 148 14.15 -1.86 4.33
N SER A 149 13.07 -2.33 4.94
CA SER A 149 13.13 -2.90 6.29
C SER A 149 13.57 -4.37 6.27
N SER A 150 13.94 -4.88 7.44
CA SER A 150 14.16 -6.31 7.67
C SER A 150 13.40 -6.79 8.90
N LEU A 151 12.72 -7.93 8.77
CA LEU A 151 12.07 -8.65 9.87
C LEU A 151 12.70 -10.05 9.99
N PRO A 152 12.81 -10.61 11.20
CA PRO A 152 13.22 -11.99 11.39
C PRO A 152 12.11 -12.96 10.97
N CYS A 153 12.52 -14.13 10.46
CA CYS A 153 11.61 -15.24 10.14
C CYS A 153 11.37 -16.11 11.39
N ASP A 154 10.92 -15.46 12.48
CA ASP A 154 10.82 -16.03 13.83
C ASP A 154 9.41 -16.58 14.18
N GLY A 155 8.54 -16.71 13.18
CA GLY A 155 7.14 -17.13 13.35
C GLY A 155 6.16 -15.99 13.63
N ARG A 156 6.60 -14.72 13.60
CA ARG A 156 5.71 -13.56 13.74
C ARG A 156 4.66 -13.47 12.62
N TYR A 157 3.57 -12.79 12.91
CA TYR A 157 2.46 -12.55 12.01
C TYR A 157 2.54 -11.16 11.39
N VAL A 158 2.36 -11.10 10.08
CA VAL A 158 2.31 -9.84 9.32
C VAL A 158 1.02 -9.78 8.50
N LEU A 159 0.48 -8.58 8.29
CA LEU A 159 -0.55 -8.35 7.28
C LEU A 159 0.08 -7.73 6.04
N ILE A 160 0.18 -8.50 4.95
CA ILE A 160 0.58 -7.97 3.65
C ILE A 160 -0.58 -7.14 3.09
N THR A 161 -0.38 -5.83 2.97
CA THR A 161 -1.38 -4.88 2.43
C THR A 161 -1.26 -4.75 0.91
N ALA A 162 -0.04 -4.86 0.37
CA ALA A 162 0.21 -4.86 -1.08
C ALA A 162 1.39 -5.78 -1.46
N SER A 163 1.47 -6.15 -2.74
CA SER A 163 2.59 -6.92 -3.30
C SER A 163 2.90 -6.36 -4.68
N ILE A 164 3.98 -5.59 -4.78
CA ILE A 164 4.38 -4.86 -5.99
C ILE A 164 5.38 -5.73 -6.77
N LEU A 165 5.28 -5.73 -8.10
CA LEU A 165 6.24 -6.39 -8.99
C LEU A 165 7.21 -5.37 -9.58
N ASP A 166 8.50 -5.69 -9.56
CA ASP A 166 9.56 -4.84 -10.16
C ASP A 166 9.52 -4.77 -11.69
N ASN A 167 8.86 -5.73 -12.36
CA ASN A 167 8.66 -5.75 -13.81
C ASN A 167 7.53 -4.81 -14.31
N THR A 168 7.08 -3.88 -13.47
CA THR A 168 6.11 -2.84 -13.81
C THR A 168 6.80 -1.51 -14.21
N PRO A 169 6.11 -0.53 -14.82
CA PRO A 169 6.76 0.70 -15.31
C PRO A 169 7.31 1.64 -14.22
N ASP A 170 6.76 1.59 -13.01
CA ASP A 170 7.22 2.37 -11.84
C ASP A 170 6.96 1.60 -10.54
N PRO A 171 7.80 0.61 -10.18
CA PRO A 171 7.62 -0.17 -8.96
C PRO A 171 7.91 0.66 -7.70
N ALA A 172 8.83 1.63 -7.78
CA ALA A 172 9.17 2.49 -6.64
C ALA A 172 7.95 3.34 -6.23
N GLY A 173 7.34 4.06 -7.18
CA GLY A 173 6.14 4.86 -6.94
C GLY A 173 4.93 4.04 -6.51
N GLN A 174 4.81 2.78 -6.94
CA GLN A 174 3.78 1.85 -6.44
C GLN A 174 4.02 1.44 -4.97
N ILE A 175 5.26 1.17 -4.56
CA ILE A 175 5.58 0.92 -3.15
C ILE A 175 5.31 2.19 -2.32
N SER A 176 5.76 3.36 -2.77
CA SER A 176 5.47 4.66 -2.15
C SER A 176 3.96 4.91 -1.97
N ALA A 177 3.15 4.62 -3.00
CA ALA A 177 1.71 4.77 -2.94
C ALA A 177 1.04 3.77 -1.99
N ALA A 178 1.52 2.52 -1.94
CA ALA A 178 1.02 1.50 -1.03
C ALA A 178 1.33 1.85 0.44
N LEU A 179 2.55 2.30 0.75
CA LEU A 179 2.93 2.82 2.06
C LEU A 179 2.05 4.03 2.47
N ALA A 180 1.79 4.96 1.54
CA ALA A 180 0.94 6.13 1.80
C ALA A 180 -0.56 5.83 1.95
N MET A 181 -1.03 4.64 1.56
CA MET A 181 -2.41 4.18 1.74
C MET A 181 -2.60 3.22 2.92
N ALA A 182 -1.52 2.65 3.44
CA ALA A 182 -1.54 1.76 4.59
C ALA A 182 -1.53 2.55 5.93
N PRO A 183 -1.84 1.89 7.06
CA PRO A 183 -1.59 2.45 8.40
C PRO A 183 -0.12 2.82 8.59
N GLY A 184 0.15 3.90 9.34
CA GLY A 184 1.47 4.54 9.41
C GLY A 184 2.63 3.70 9.99
N ASP A 185 2.36 2.49 10.50
CA ASP A 185 3.34 1.51 10.94
C ASP A 185 3.73 0.51 9.82
N SER A 186 3.28 0.75 8.57
CA SER A 186 3.56 -0.13 7.44
C SER A 186 4.99 0.06 6.90
N ILE A 187 5.63 -1.05 6.59
CA ILE A 187 6.99 -1.13 6.02
C ILE A 187 6.97 -1.93 4.72
N PHE A 188 8.05 -1.84 3.93
CA PHE A 188 8.29 -2.75 2.81
C PHE A 188 9.57 -3.58 3.04
N LEU A 189 9.59 -4.82 2.56
CA LEU A 189 10.73 -5.73 2.68
C LEU A 189 11.34 -6.06 1.31
N MET A 190 12.57 -6.57 1.34
CA MET A 190 13.19 -7.20 0.17
C MET A 190 12.38 -8.41 -0.33
N PRO A 191 12.36 -8.68 -1.65
CA PRO A 191 11.72 -9.86 -2.20
C PRO A 191 12.30 -11.15 -1.61
N GLY A 192 11.44 -11.99 -1.05
CA GLY A 192 11.84 -13.26 -0.43
C GLY A 192 12.62 -13.09 0.89
N ALA A 193 12.47 -11.96 1.59
CA ALA A 193 13.10 -11.71 2.90
C ALA A 193 12.91 -12.87 3.92
N CYS A 194 11.78 -13.56 3.84
CA CYS A 194 11.58 -14.89 4.41
C CYS A 194 11.08 -15.87 3.31
N PRO A 195 11.44 -17.17 3.36
CA PRO A 195 10.91 -18.20 2.46
C PRO A 195 9.37 -18.32 2.42
N SER A 196 8.70 -17.98 3.52
CA SER A 196 7.23 -17.91 3.61
C SER A 196 6.63 -16.65 2.96
N LEU A 197 7.46 -15.69 2.54
CA LEU A 197 7.09 -14.58 1.67
C LEU A 197 7.42 -14.95 0.22
N ARG A 198 6.59 -14.51 -0.73
CA ARG A 198 6.87 -14.73 -2.14
C ARG A 198 8.00 -13.81 -2.58
N GLY A 199 9.09 -14.37 -3.11
CA GLY A 199 10.19 -13.58 -3.69
C GLY A 199 10.00 -13.26 -5.18
N PHE A 200 9.35 -14.14 -5.94
CA PHE A 200 9.21 -13.99 -7.39
C PHE A 200 7.82 -14.44 -7.86
N TYR A 201 7.26 -13.75 -8.85
CA TYR A 201 5.96 -14.08 -9.46
C TYR A 201 5.81 -13.44 -10.84
N GLN A 202 5.21 -14.16 -11.81
CA GLN A 202 4.90 -13.63 -13.15
C GLN A 202 6.05 -12.87 -13.85
N GLY A 203 7.30 -13.34 -13.67
CA GLY A 203 8.48 -12.75 -14.29
C GLY A 203 9.04 -11.50 -13.59
N GLY A 204 8.62 -11.19 -12.36
CA GLY A 204 9.15 -10.09 -11.55
C GLY A 204 9.37 -10.47 -10.09
N ASN A 205 10.28 -9.76 -9.42
CA ASN A 205 10.50 -9.87 -7.99
C ASN A 205 9.36 -9.17 -7.22
N VAL A 206 8.89 -9.80 -6.14
CA VAL A 206 7.73 -9.35 -5.37
C VAL A 206 8.20 -8.58 -4.13
N TYR A 207 7.90 -7.28 -4.09
CA TYR A 207 8.08 -6.41 -2.93
C TYR A 207 6.79 -6.38 -2.09
N PRO A 208 6.74 -7.04 -0.92
CA PRO A 208 5.59 -6.93 -0.02
C PRO A 208 5.64 -5.61 0.76
N VAL A 209 4.51 -4.90 0.78
CA VAL A 209 4.22 -3.86 1.78
C VAL A 209 3.33 -4.49 2.84
N LEU A 210 3.69 -4.32 4.11
CA LEU A 210 3.08 -5.04 5.23
C LEU A 210 3.09 -4.26 6.54
N ILE A 211 2.29 -4.74 7.49
CA ILE A 211 2.29 -4.31 8.89
C ILE A 211 2.74 -5.50 9.75
N ASP A 212 3.63 -5.27 10.71
CA ASP A 212 4.04 -6.28 11.70
C ASP A 212 3.08 -6.29 12.90
N TYR A 213 2.51 -7.46 13.22
CA TYR A 213 1.66 -7.69 14.39
C TYR A 213 2.36 -8.48 15.50
N GLY A 214 3.67 -8.74 15.36
CA GLY A 214 4.44 -9.55 16.28
C GLY A 214 3.82 -10.94 16.41
N PHE A 215 3.48 -11.37 17.62
CA PHE A 215 2.90 -12.69 17.87
C PHE A 215 1.39 -12.64 18.18
N ASP A 216 0.69 -11.55 17.82
CA ASP A 216 -0.77 -11.44 18.00
C ASP A 216 -1.54 -11.91 16.75
N ALA A 217 -1.89 -13.20 16.74
CA ALA A 217 -2.73 -13.82 15.72
C ALA A 217 -4.16 -13.25 15.70
N ALA A 218 -4.68 -12.74 16.82
CA ALA A 218 -6.02 -12.18 16.85
C ALA A 218 -6.05 -10.81 16.16
N SER A 219 -5.10 -9.93 16.47
CA SER A 219 -5.03 -8.59 15.87
C SER A 219 -4.76 -8.62 14.36
N VAL A 220 -3.88 -9.49 13.87
CA VAL A 220 -3.64 -9.62 12.42
C VAL A 220 -4.90 -10.12 11.67
N CYS A 221 -5.66 -11.05 12.25
CA CYS A 221 -6.86 -11.58 11.62
C CYS A 221 -8.05 -10.62 11.71
N GLU A 222 -8.21 -9.88 12.81
CA GLU A 222 -9.21 -8.81 12.89
C GLU A 222 -8.86 -7.61 11.99
N ALA A 223 -7.58 -7.36 11.73
CA ALA A 223 -7.17 -6.41 10.70
C ALA A 223 -7.50 -6.93 9.28
N ALA A 224 -7.15 -8.18 8.97
CA ALA A 224 -7.43 -8.81 7.68
C ALA A 224 -8.94 -8.85 7.35
N LYS A 225 -9.79 -9.20 8.32
CA LYS A 225 -11.26 -9.18 8.17
C LYS A 225 -11.82 -7.78 7.89
N ARG A 226 -11.17 -6.73 8.40
CA ARG A 226 -11.66 -5.34 8.36
C ARG A 226 -11.16 -4.55 7.16
N GLY A 227 -9.91 -4.76 6.75
CA GLY A 227 -9.25 -4.02 5.67
C GLY A 227 -8.89 -4.85 4.44
N GLY A 228 -9.05 -6.18 4.48
CA GLY A 228 -8.48 -7.08 3.48
C GLY A 228 -6.97 -7.26 3.66
N GLY A 229 -6.26 -7.52 2.57
CA GLY A 229 -4.85 -7.94 2.60
C GLY A 229 -4.68 -9.44 2.81
N ASN A 230 -3.45 -9.89 3.06
CA ASN A 230 -3.10 -11.29 3.23
C ASN A 230 -2.25 -11.48 4.50
N ALA A 231 -2.85 -12.07 5.54
CA ALA A 231 -2.15 -12.38 6.79
C ALA A 231 -1.17 -13.55 6.58
N ARG A 232 0.08 -13.39 7.00
CA ARG A 232 1.15 -14.39 6.83
C ARG A 232 1.92 -14.64 8.11
N ILE A 233 2.46 -15.84 8.21
CA ILE A 233 3.44 -16.25 9.22
C ILE A 233 4.83 -16.10 8.59
N LEU A 234 5.76 -15.39 9.24
CA LEU A 234 7.15 -15.29 8.79
C LEU A 234 7.97 -16.49 9.29
N SER A 235 7.98 -17.59 8.54
CA SER A 235 8.82 -18.76 8.82
C SER A 235 9.97 -18.89 7.81
N ASP A 236 10.96 -19.68 8.19
CA ASP A 236 12.12 -20.10 7.37
C ASP A 236 11.76 -21.19 6.35
N ARG A 237 10.51 -21.64 6.32
CA ARG A 237 10.01 -22.70 5.42
C ARG A 237 9.32 -22.07 4.21
N PHE A 238 9.42 -22.71 3.05
CA PHE A 238 8.74 -22.31 1.81
C PHE A 238 7.24 -22.67 1.85
N GLU A 239 6.52 -22.10 2.82
CA GLU A 239 5.11 -22.35 3.07
C GLU A 239 4.31 -21.05 3.08
N TYR A 240 3.24 -20.99 2.28
CA TYR A 240 2.35 -19.83 2.22
C TYR A 240 1.16 -20.03 3.16
N LEU A 241 1.44 -20.14 4.46
CA LEU A 241 0.45 -20.25 5.52
C LEU A 241 -0.16 -18.89 5.90
N SER A 242 -1.37 -18.92 6.45
CA SER A 242 -2.02 -17.78 7.10
C SER A 242 -2.35 -18.16 8.54
N PRO A 243 -2.30 -17.22 9.52
CA PRO A 243 -2.83 -17.45 10.86
C PRO A 243 -4.36 -17.35 10.93
N CYS A 244 -5.04 -17.12 9.80
CA CYS A 244 -6.47 -16.86 9.66
C CYS A 244 -7.13 -17.83 8.65
#